data_AF-A0A1F5WNP7-F1
#
_entry.id   AF-A0A1F5WNP7-F1
#
_cell.length_a   1.000
_cell.length_b   1.000
_cell.length_c   1.000
_cell.angle_alpha   90.00
_cell.angle_beta   90.00
_cell.angle_gamma   90.00
#
_symmetry.space_group_name_H-M   'P 1'
#
loop_
_entity.id
_entity.type
_entity.pdbx_description
1 polymer ?
#
loop_
_entity_poly.entity_id
_entity_poly.type
_entity_poly.pdbx_seq_one_letter_code
_entity_poly.pdbx_strand_id
1 'polypeptide(L)'
;MNYYIFLYYFAGILQDFLLTLNWRFIAKEKKVQASILSFLVTIVTMTVLYNILTRLDSQRSIIAILIYATGIATGTFLGMKFKWGLEGKK
;
A
#
# COMPACT_ATOMS: atom_id res chain seq x y z
N MET A 1 8.70 -7.17 20.24
CA MET A 1 7.26 -7.48 20.10
C MET A 1 6.45 -6.30 19.52
N ASN A 2 6.61 -5.06 20.00
CA ASN A 2 5.85 -3.89 19.50
C ASN A 2 6.23 -3.35 18.11
N TYR A 3 7.48 -3.52 17.66
CA TYR A 3 7.94 -2.87 16.44
C TYR A 3 7.26 -3.41 15.15
N TYR A 4 6.88 -4.68 15.13
CA TYR A 4 6.26 -5.31 13.96
C TYR A 4 4.89 -4.72 13.63
N ILE A 5 4.16 -4.28 14.65
CA ILE A 5 2.86 -3.64 14.50
C ILE A 5 2.99 -2.33 13.72
N PHE A 6 3.99 -1.50 14.05
CA PHE A 6 4.28 -0.28 13.31
C PHE A 6 4.72 -0.59 11.89
N LEU A 7 5.53 -1.64 11.68
CA LEU A 7 5.92 -2.06 10.33
C LEU A 7 4.71 -2.45 9.48
N TYR A 8 3.75 -3.20 10.02
CA TYR A 8 2.53 -3.53 9.28
C TYR A 8 1.70 -2.28 8.97
N TYR A 9 1.55 -1.36 9.93
CA TYR A 9 0.85 -0.10 9.68
C TYR A 9 1.48 0.70 8.52
N PHE A 10 2.80 0.94 8.57
CA PHE A 10 3.50 1.69 7.54
C PHE A 10 3.57 0.93 6.20
N ALA A 11 3.67 -0.40 6.23
CA ALA A 11 3.57 -1.23 5.04
C ALA A 11 2.21 -1.08 4.36
N GLY A 12 1.12 -1.05 5.14
CA GLY A 12 -0.23 -0.79 4.63
C GLY A 12 -0.35 0.60 3.99
N ILE A 13 0.19 1.64 4.67
CA ILE A 13 0.22 3.00 4.12
C ILE A 13 0.94 3.02 2.78
N LEU A 14 2.16 2.51 2.76
CA LEU A 14 3.01 2.57 1.57
C LEU A 14 2.39 1.77 0.42
N GLN A 15 1.88 0.57 0.70
CA GLN A 15 1.26 -0.28 -0.30
C GLN A 15 0.09 0.43 -0.98
N ASP A 16 -0.87 0.93 -0.19
CA ASP A 16 -2.09 1.47 -0.77
C ASP A 16 -1.91 2.88 -1.34
N PHE A 17 -0.96 3.64 -0.79
CA PHE A 17 -0.49 4.88 -1.41
C PHE A 17 0.07 4.63 -2.82
N LEU A 18 0.96 3.63 -2.96
CA LEU A 18 1.51 3.25 -4.26
C LEU A 18 0.42 2.71 -5.19
N LEU A 19 -0.52 1.90 -4.69
CA LEU A 19 -1.65 1.42 -5.50
C LEU A 19 -2.53 2.58 -5.99
N THR A 20 -2.81 3.56 -5.14
CA THR A 20 -3.58 4.74 -5.52
C THR A 20 -2.86 5.57 -6.58
N LEU A 21 -1.54 5.72 -6.48
CA LEU A 21 -0.72 6.35 -7.52
C LEU A 21 -0.72 5.53 -8.82
N ASN A 22 -0.67 4.21 -8.72
CA ASN A 22 -0.72 3.30 -9.85
C ASN A 22 -2.03 3.47 -10.64
N TRP A 23 -3.18 3.46 -9.95
CA TRP A 23 -4.48 3.70 -10.56
C TRP A 23 -4.55 5.04 -11.29
N ARG A 24 -3.91 6.08 -10.77
CA ARG A 24 -3.82 7.37 -11.46
C ARG A 24 -2.97 7.31 -12.72
N PHE A 25 -1.87 6.56 -12.73
CA PHE A 25 -1.08 6.37 -13.95
C PHE A 25 -1.86 5.56 -15.00
N ILE A 26 -2.63 4.56 -14.57
CA ILE A 26 -3.55 3.83 -15.44
C ILE A 26 -4.59 4.78 -16.04
N ALA A 27 -5.27 5.58 -15.21
CA ALA A 27 -6.28 6.54 -15.65
C ALA A 27 -5.75 7.63 -16.60
N LYS A 28 -4.44 7.92 -16.54
CA LYS A 28 -3.75 8.87 -17.44
C LYS A 28 -3.05 8.19 -18.63
N GLU A 29 -3.32 6.90 -18.87
CA GLU A 29 -2.73 6.09 -19.93
C GLU A 29 -1.17 6.07 -19.94
N LYS A 30 -0.55 6.28 -18.78
CA LYS A 30 0.90 6.23 -18.61
C LYS A 30 1.38 4.79 -18.49
N LYS A 31 1.32 4.05 -19.61
CA LYS A 31 1.51 2.58 -19.69
C LYS A 31 2.77 2.08 -18.98
N VAL A 32 3.92 2.72 -19.22
CA VAL A 32 5.21 2.28 -18.63
C VAL A 32 5.23 2.51 -17.13
N GLN A 33 4.86 3.71 -16.67
CA GLN A 33 4.83 4.03 -15.24
C GLN A 33 3.80 3.16 -14.49
N ALA A 34 2.64 2.93 -15.10
CA ALA A 34 1.61 2.05 -14.57
C ALA A 34 2.10 0.61 -14.48
N SER A 35 2.76 0.07 -15.50
CA SER A 35 3.27 -1.30 -15.46
C SER A 35 4.33 -1.48 -14.36
N ILE A 36 5.29 -0.57 -14.28
CA ILE A 36 6.35 -0.59 -13.26
C ILE A 36 5.76 -0.50 -11.85
N LEU A 37 4.84 0.45 -11.60
CA LEU A 37 4.22 0.56 -10.28
C LEU A 37 3.37 -0.67 -9.95
N SER A 38 2.67 -1.27 -10.92
CA SER A 38 1.84 -2.46 -10.67
C SER A 38 2.70 -3.63 -10.21
N PHE A 39 3.86 -3.81 -10.86
CA PHE A 39 4.84 -4.81 -10.46
C PHE A 39 5.33 -4.59 -9.02
N LEU A 40 5.72 -3.36 -8.69
CA LEU A 40 6.18 -3.00 -7.34
C LEU A 40 5.09 -3.22 -6.28
N VAL A 41 3.87 -2.75 -6.53
CA VAL A 41 2.73 -2.95 -5.62
C VAL A 41 2.45 -4.44 -5.41
N THR A 42 2.56 -5.24 -6.46
CA THR A 42 2.36 -6.69 -6.38
C THR A 42 3.42 -7.36 -5.50
N ILE A 43 4.71 -7.00 -5.67
CA ILE A 43 5.79 -7.52 -4.81
C ILE A 43 5.53 -7.17 -3.35
N VAL A 44 5.17 -5.92 -3.05
CA VAL A 44 4.89 -5.47 -1.68
C VAL A 44 3.72 -6.26 -1.11
N THR A 45 2.62 -6.39 -1.87
CA THR A 45 1.42 -7.14 -1.46
C THR A 45 1.73 -8.58 -1.11
N MET A 46 2.41 -9.30 -2.00
CA MET A 46 2.74 -10.70 -1.79
C MET A 46 3.69 -10.89 -0.60
N THR A 47 4.67 -10.00 -0.44
CA THR A 47 5.63 -10.04 0.68
C THR A 47 4.96 -9.81 2.03
N VAL A 48 4.04 -8.84 2.11
CA VAL A 48 3.31 -8.53 3.34
C VAL A 48 2.35 -9.65 3.69
N LEU A 49 1.57 -10.15 2.72
CA LEU A 49 0.67 -11.28 2.93
C LEU A 49 1.44 -12.52 3.40
N TYR A 50 2.55 -12.86 2.75
CA TYR A 50 3.41 -13.97 3.18
C TYR A 50 3.88 -13.79 4.62
N ASN A 51 4.33 -12.58 5.02
CA ASN A 51 4.76 -12.32 6.40
C ASN A 51 3.61 -12.41 7.42
N ILE A 52 2.41 -11.95 7.08
CA ILE A 52 1.23 -12.05 7.95
C ILE A 52 0.84 -13.54 8.15
N LEU A 53 0.88 -14.32 7.07
CA LEU A 53 0.46 -15.73 7.07
C LEU A 53 1.51 -16.69 7.64
N THR A 54 2.80 -16.39 7.53
CA THR A 54 3.86 -17.29 8.03
C THR A 54 4.23 -17.07 9.50
N ARG A 55 3.94 -15.89 10.06
CA ARG A 55 4.18 -15.58 11.48
C ARG A 55 3.00 -16.00 12.37
N LEU A 56 2.36 -17.11 12.01
CA LEU A 56 1.08 -17.59 12.52
C LEU A 56 1.19 -18.11 13.97
N ASP A 57 1.15 -17.19 14.93
CA ASP A 57 0.69 -17.46 16.28
C ASP A 57 -0.75 -16.93 16.33
N SER A 58 -1.74 -17.81 16.38
CA SER A 58 -3.14 -17.57 15.93
C SER A 58 -3.82 -16.34 16.53
N GLN A 59 -3.45 -15.94 17.75
CA GLN A 59 -3.99 -14.74 18.40
C GLN A 59 -3.35 -13.42 17.94
N ARG A 60 -2.12 -13.46 17.41
CA ARG A 60 -1.36 -12.26 17.01
C ARG A 60 -1.68 -11.82 15.58
N SER A 61 -2.11 -12.74 14.73
CA SER A 61 -2.40 -12.47 13.32
C SER A 61 -3.58 -11.52 13.10
N ILE A 62 -4.65 -11.61 13.90
CA ILE A 62 -5.83 -10.75 13.72
C ILE A 62 -5.51 -9.27 13.99
N ILE A 63 -4.72 -8.98 15.03
CA ILE A 63 -4.33 -7.61 15.37
C ILE A 63 -3.41 -7.03 14.29
N ALA A 64 -2.46 -7.83 13.79
CA ALA A 64 -1.59 -7.40 12.69
C ALA A 64 -2.39 -7.07 11.41
N ILE A 65 -3.40 -7.89 11.08
CA ILE A 65 -4.29 -7.65 9.93
C ILE A 65 -5.07 -6.35 10.10
N LEU A 66 -5.67 -6.10 11.28
CA LEU A 66 -6.45 -4.89 11.53
C LEU A 66 -5.57 -3.62 11.43
N ILE A 67 -4.35 -3.68 11.96
CA ILE A 67 -3.42 -2.56 11.93
C ILE A 67 -2.91 -2.32 10.51
N TYR A 68 -2.60 -3.40 9.78
CA TYR A 68 -2.27 -3.34 8.37
C TYR A 68 -3.41 -2.70 7.55
N ALA A 69 -4.66 -3.11 7.78
CA ALA A 69 -5.85 -2.55 7.12
C ALA A 69 -6.06 -1.06 7.45
N THR A 70 -5.79 -0.65 8.69
CA THR A 70 -5.82 0.77 9.07
C THR A 70 -4.74 1.57 8.34
N GLY A 71 -3.56 0.96 8.16
CA GLY A 71 -2.49 1.49 7.34
C GLY A 71 -2.93 1.67 5.88
N ILE A 72 -3.57 0.66 5.29
CA ILE A 72 -4.15 0.73 3.94
C ILE A 72 -5.08 1.94 3.82
N ALA A 73 -6.08 2.07 4.70
CA ALA A 73 -7.04 3.19 4.63
C ALA A 73 -6.35 4.56 4.70
N THR A 74 -5.31 4.68 5.55
CA THR A 74 -4.50 5.89 5.66
C THR A 74 -3.71 6.13 4.36
N GLY A 75 -3.12 5.09 3.78
CA GLY A 75 -2.44 5.11 2.49
C GLY A 75 -3.34 5.58 1.35
N THR A 76 -4.57 5.04 1.27
CA THR A 76 -5.58 5.48 0.30
C THR A 76 -5.87 6.96 0.47
N PHE A 77 -6.15 7.41 1.70
CA PHE A 77 -6.48 8.79 2.00
C PHE A 77 -5.34 9.74 1.60
N LEU A 78 -4.10 9.40 1.97
CA LEU A 78 -2.93 10.15 1.57
C LEU A 78 -2.74 10.15 0.05
N GLY A 79 -2.89 8.99 -0.61
CA GLY A 79 -2.78 8.86 -2.07
C GLY A 79 -3.82 9.71 -2.81
N MET A 80 -5.05 9.76 -2.30
CA MET A 80 -6.12 10.62 -2.81
C MET A 80 -5.81 12.11 -2.61
N LYS A 81 -5.33 12.50 -1.43
CA LYS A 81 -4.98 13.90 -1.12
C LYS A 81 -3.71 14.37 -1.82
N PHE A 82 -2.80 13.45 -2.12
CA PHE A 82 -1.48 13.76 -2.66
C PHE A 82 -1.59 14.28 -4.09
N LYS A 83 -1.39 15.57 -4.29
CA LYS A 83 -1.37 16.22 -5.61
C LYS A 83 0.08 16.26 -6.13
N TRP A 84 0.56 15.19 -6.76
CA TRP A 84 1.85 15.27 -7.49
C TRP A 84 1.68 16.11 -8.75
N GLY A 85 2.21 17.34 -8.76
CA GLY A 85 2.77 18.09 -9.89
C GLY A 85 2.20 17.88 -11.30
N LEU A 86 0.88 17.73 -11.45
CA LEU A 86 0.19 17.55 -12.72
C LEU A 86 -1.14 18.33 -12.74
N GLU A 87 -1.17 19.48 -12.07
CA GLU A 87 -2.03 20.59 -12.51
C GLU A 87 -1.39 21.12 -13.80
N GLY A 88 -1.57 20.36 -14.89
CA GLY A 88 -1.54 20.95 -16.21
C GLY A 88 -2.63 22.01 -16.21
N LYS A 89 -2.20 23.26 -16.36
CA LYS A 89 -3.02 24.46 -16.51
C LYS A 89 -4.37 24.12 -17.15
N LYS A 90 -5.46 24.36 -16.41
CA LYS A 90 -6.73 24.69 -17.07
C LYS A 90 -6.57 26.04 -17.75
#